data_AF-A0A7Y9XTZ1-F1
#
_entry.id   AF-A0A7Y9XTZ1-F1
#
_cell.length_a   1.000
_cell.length_b   1.000
_cell.length_c   1.000
_cell.angle_alpha   90.00
_cell.angle_beta   90.00
_cell.angle_gamma   90.00
#
_symmetry.space_group_name_H-M   'P 1'
#
loop_
_entity.id
_entity.type
_entity.pdbx_description
1 polymer ?
#
loop_
_entity_poly.entity_id
_entity_poly.type
_entity_poly.pdbx_seq_one_letter_code
_entity_poly.pdbx_strand_id
1 'polypeptide(L)'
;MSAARERLAELVAVRDVYDVLTRYCRALDRADLELMETVYWSDGEDIHGIYSGNAGEFVPFIISEITKYFTMGTHCLLNVQIDVDGDHAASESYLYSACRVRNGMAEDMLGSRYFGQLAGKGLDPDHEMFVMAGRYLDRFEKRDGEWRILRRMVVMDWNASHASNQILDQGMNETLRPIGEWGKGDPVYRIASYLEGTNA
;
A
#
# COMPACT_ATOMS: atom_id res chain seq x y z
N MET A 1 -21.41 13.17 27.32
CA MET A 1 -20.94 14.51 26.88
C MET A 1 -22.11 15.20 26.21
N SER A 2 -21.97 16.35 25.53
CA SER A 2 -23.05 16.78 24.62
C SER A 2 -23.03 15.90 23.36
N ALA A 3 -24.18 15.65 22.73
CA ALA A 3 -24.26 14.88 21.50
C ALA A 3 -23.36 15.44 20.37
N ALA A 4 -23.19 16.77 20.33
CA ALA A 4 -22.27 17.42 19.39
C ALA A 4 -20.80 17.07 19.65
N ARG A 5 -20.40 16.93 20.92
CA ARG A 5 -19.02 16.57 21.29
C ARG A 5 -18.73 15.10 21.02
N GLU A 6 -19.72 14.22 21.20
CA GLU A 6 -19.62 12.79 20.84
C GLU A 6 -19.47 12.63 19.32
N ARG A 7 -20.31 13.31 18.54
CA ARG A 7 -20.19 13.30 17.07
C ARG A 7 -18.88 13.89 16.56
N LEU A 8 -18.36 14.93 17.21
CA LEU A 8 -17.04 15.47 16.87
C LEU A 8 -15.91 14.47 17.17
N ALA A 9 -15.98 13.78 18.31
CA ALA A 9 -14.99 12.76 18.67
C ALA A 9 -15.00 11.60 17.68
N GLU A 10 -16.18 11.15 17.26
CA GLU A 10 -16.36 10.12 16.22
C GLU A 10 -15.76 10.57 14.88
N LEU A 11 -16.05 11.78 14.41
CA LEU A 11 -15.48 12.32 13.16
C LEU A 11 -13.95 12.41 13.19
N VAL A 12 -13.38 12.79 14.34
CA VAL A 12 -11.92 12.80 14.53
C VAL A 12 -11.37 11.38 14.46
N ALA A 13 -12.00 10.41 15.14
CA ALA A 13 -11.56 9.02 15.11
C ALA A 13 -11.63 8.42 13.69
N VAL A 14 -12.72 8.66 12.95
CA VAL A 14 -12.84 8.23 11.54
C VAL A 14 -11.71 8.80 10.69
N ARG A 15 -11.41 10.10 10.85
CA ARG A 15 -10.28 10.74 10.14
C ARG A 15 -8.95 10.08 10.53
N ASP A 16 -8.70 9.88 11.82
CA ASP A 16 -7.43 9.32 12.30
C ASP A 16 -7.24 7.86 11.82
N VAL A 17 -8.31 7.05 11.80
CA VAL A 17 -8.29 5.69 11.23
C VAL A 17 -8.04 5.72 9.73
N TYR A 18 -8.67 6.63 9.00
CA TYR A 18 -8.42 6.81 7.57
C TYR A 18 -6.97 7.24 7.28
N ASP A 19 -6.38 8.07 8.15
CA ASP A 19 -4.97 8.43 8.08
C ASP A 19 -4.05 7.20 8.24
N VAL A 20 -4.40 6.23 9.10
CA VAL A 20 -3.65 4.96 9.22
C VAL A 20 -3.73 4.14 7.92
N LEU A 21 -4.92 4.02 7.33
CA LEU A 21 -5.15 3.28 6.09
C LEU A 21 -4.34 3.84 4.92
N THR A 22 -4.34 5.17 4.75
CA THR A 22 -3.57 5.82 3.67
C THR A 22 -2.08 5.83 3.95
N ARG A 23 -1.66 5.89 5.23
CA ARG A 23 -0.27 5.74 5.64
C ARG A 23 0.28 4.36 5.30
N TYR A 24 -0.50 3.30 5.46
CA TYR A 24 -0.13 1.96 4.99
C TYR A 24 0.26 1.95 3.51
N CYS A 25 -0.60 2.52 2.65
CA CYS A 25 -0.35 2.55 1.21
C CYS A 25 0.94 3.32 0.90
N ARG A 26 1.11 4.50 1.52
CA ARG A 26 2.33 5.30 1.36
C ARG A 26 3.58 4.56 1.81
N ALA A 27 3.54 3.92 2.98
CA ALA A 27 4.66 3.18 3.53
C ALA A 27 5.04 1.98 2.64
N LEU A 28 4.06 1.21 2.20
CA LEU A 28 4.29 0.04 1.35
C LEU A 28 4.85 0.40 -0.02
N ASP A 29 4.23 1.37 -0.69
CA ASP A 29 4.63 1.83 -2.02
C ASP A 29 6.01 2.48 -2.04
N ARG A 30 6.52 2.91 -0.87
CA ARG A 30 7.86 3.50 -0.71
C ARG A 30 8.79 2.56 0.03
N ALA A 31 8.39 1.33 0.33
CA ALA A 31 9.19 0.40 1.13
C ALA A 31 9.75 1.06 2.43
N ASP A 32 8.98 1.97 3.03
CA ASP A 32 9.39 2.75 4.20
C ASP A 32 9.05 1.98 5.48
N LEU A 33 10.04 1.26 5.99
CA LEU A 33 9.91 0.40 7.16
C LEU A 33 9.47 1.19 8.41
N GLU A 34 10.14 2.30 8.69
CA GLU A 34 9.85 3.14 9.85
C GLU A 34 8.42 3.68 9.81
N LEU A 35 7.96 4.11 8.62
CA LEU A 35 6.59 4.57 8.46
C LEU A 35 5.59 3.41 8.61
N MET A 36 5.92 2.22 8.10
CA MET A 36 5.07 1.03 8.20
C MET A 36 4.90 0.56 9.65
N GLU A 37 5.93 0.68 10.49
CA GLU A 37 5.85 0.35 11.92
C GLU A 37 4.82 1.22 12.68
N THR A 38 4.52 2.42 12.17
CA THR A 38 3.48 3.30 12.76
C THR A 38 2.05 2.91 12.37
N VAL A 39 1.88 1.97 11.44
CA VAL A 39 0.57 1.53 10.94
C VAL A 39 -0.02 0.44 11.83
N TYR A 40 0.82 -0.41 12.40
CA TYR A 40 0.41 -1.58 13.17
C TYR A 40 0.77 -1.44 14.65
N TRP A 41 -0.05 -2.08 15.50
CA TRP A 41 0.43 -2.49 16.81
C TRP A 41 1.36 -3.70 16.65
N SER A 42 2.51 -3.69 17.33
CA SER A 42 3.51 -4.76 17.20
C SER A 42 3.01 -6.11 17.70
N ASP A 43 2.03 -6.12 18.61
CA ASP A 43 1.32 -7.31 19.10
C ASP A 43 0.09 -7.68 18.25
N GLY A 44 -0.16 -6.98 17.14
CA GLY A 44 -1.27 -7.25 16.24
C GLY A 44 -1.07 -8.48 15.34
N GLU A 45 -2.00 -8.67 14.40
CA GLU A 45 -2.03 -9.78 13.44
C GLU A 45 -2.26 -9.28 12.01
N ASP A 46 -1.59 -9.89 11.03
CA ASP A 46 -1.91 -9.72 9.61
C ASP A 46 -2.11 -11.08 8.93
N ILE A 47 -3.21 -11.21 8.19
CA ILE A 47 -3.59 -12.39 7.41
C ILE A 47 -3.59 -11.98 5.94
N HIS A 48 -2.51 -12.33 5.23
CA HIS A 48 -2.13 -11.76 3.94
C HIS A 48 -1.82 -12.80 2.86
N GLY A 49 -2.52 -13.93 2.81
CA GLY A 49 -2.30 -14.97 1.78
C GLY A 49 -0.94 -15.67 1.86
N ILE A 50 0.15 -14.97 1.53
CA ILE A 50 1.56 -15.37 1.69
C ILE A 50 2.06 -15.29 3.14
N TYR A 51 1.29 -14.66 4.03
CA TYR A 51 1.62 -14.49 5.44
C TYR A 51 0.37 -14.66 6.32
N SER A 52 0.55 -15.19 7.52
CA SER A 52 -0.50 -15.22 8.55
C SER A 52 0.19 -15.30 9.91
N GLY A 53 0.18 -14.21 10.68
CA GLY A 53 0.93 -14.15 11.93
C GLY A 53 1.02 -12.76 12.53
N ASN A 54 2.05 -12.54 13.35
CA ASN A 54 2.26 -11.30 14.08
C ASN A 54 2.54 -10.11 13.15
N ALA A 55 1.88 -8.98 13.41
CA ALA A 55 2.03 -7.77 12.60
C ALA A 55 3.44 -7.16 12.68
N GLY A 56 4.10 -7.20 13.85
CA GLY A 56 5.48 -6.73 14.00
C GLY A 56 6.48 -7.50 13.13
N GLU A 57 6.27 -8.81 12.93
CA GLU A 57 7.07 -9.64 12.02
C GLU A 57 6.64 -9.49 10.55
N PHE A 58 5.36 -9.26 10.30
CA PHE A 58 4.82 -8.99 8.96
C PHE A 58 5.45 -7.75 8.32
N VAL A 59 5.63 -6.67 9.08
CA VAL A 59 6.13 -5.38 8.58
C VAL A 59 7.47 -5.50 7.82
N PRO A 60 8.56 -6.05 8.39
CA PRO A 60 9.80 -6.24 7.64
C PRO A 60 9.66 -7.28 6.53
N PHE A 61 8.84 -8.32 6.73
CA PHE A 61 8.60 -9.36 5.73
C PHE A 61 7.99 -8.78 4.44
N ILE A 62 6.90 -8.01 4.55
CA ILE A 62 6.19 -7.50 3.37
C ILE A 62 7.02 -6.46 2.60
N ILE A 63 7.84 -5.67 3.29
CA ILE A 63 8.75 -4.70 2.67
C ILE A 63 9.83 -5.44 1.86
N SER A 64 10.35 -6.55 2.38
CA SER A 64 11.27 -7.42 1.65
C SER A 64 10.61 -8.03 0.40
N GLU A 65 9.39 -8.54 0.52
CA GLU A 65 8.68 -9.15 -0.62
C GLU A 65 8.34 -8.12 -1.71
N ILE A 66 7.85 -6.94 -1.34
CA ILE A 66 7.53 -5.87 -2.31
C ILE A 66 8.78 -5.47 -3.10
N THR A 67 9.90 -5.22 -2.42
CA THR A 67 11.13 -4.77 -3.08
C THR A 67 11.78 -5.88 -3.90
N LYS A 68 11.61 -7.15 -3.51
CA LYS A 68 12.01 -8.32 -4.28
C LYS A 68 11.26 -8.40 -5.62
N TYR A 69 9.93 -8.42 -5.61
CA TYR A 69 9.15 -8.71 -6.81
C TYR A 69 8.88 -7.51 -7.72
N PHE A 70 8.89 -6.28 -7.20
CA PHE A 70 8.44 -5.12 -7.94
C PHE A 70 9.52 -4.05 -8.07
N THR A 71 9.50 -3.33 -9.19
CA THR A 71 10.30 -2.11 -9.36
C THR A 71 9.59 -0.89 -8.82
N MET A 72 8.24 -0.89 -8.84
CA MET A 72 7.38 0.17 -8.34
C MET A 72 5.96 -0.38 -8.14
N GLY A 73 5.22 0.17 -7.19
CA GLY A 73 3.83 -0.17 -6.93
C GLY A 73 3.00 1.05 -6.59
N THR A 74 1.69 0.91 -6.70
CA THR A 74 0.73 1.85 -6.12
C THR A 74 -0.42 1.06 -5.51
N HIS A 75 -0.71 1.32 -4.24
CA HIS A 75 -1.87 0.81 -3.54
C HIS A 75 -2.89 1.93 -3.38
N CYS A 76 -4.06 1.75 -3.98
CA CYS A 76 -5.18 2.68 -3.90
C CYS A 76 -6.26 2.11 -2.99
N LEU A 77 -6.75 2.95 -2.09
CA LEU A 77 -8.01 2.70 -1.40
C LEU A 77 -9.14 3.30 -2.22
N LEU A 78 -10.18 2.51 -2.48
CA LEU A 78 -11.39 2.94 -3.15
C LEU A 78 -12.47 3.21 -2.10
N ASN A 79 -13.63 2.57 -2.18
CA ASN A 79 -14.65 2.71 -1.15
C ASN A 79 -14.09 2.31 0.23
N VAL A 80 -14.29 3.18 1.22
CA VAL A 80 -13.88 2.97 2.60
C VAL A 80 -15.07 3.19 3.52
N GLN A 81 -15.38 2.17 4.32
CA GLN A 81 -16.38 2.21 5.38
C GLN A 81 -15.66 2.03 6.71
N ILE A 82 -15.94 2.91 7.69
CA ILE A 82 -15.32 2.88 9.02
C ILE A 82 -16.43 3.00 10.06
N ASP A 83 -16.43 2.07 11.01
CA ASP A 83 -17.30 2.09 12.18
C ASP A 83 -16.42 2.25 13.44
N VAL A 84 -16.76 3.20 14.30
CA VAL A 84 -15.99 3.52 15.52
C VAL A 84 -16.85 3.24 16.76
N ASP A 85 -16.25 2.58 17.76
CA ASP A 85 -16.82 2.36 19.07
C ASP A 85 -15.76 2.62 20.16
N GLY A 86 -15.82 3.81 20.75
CA GLY A 86 -14.85 4.26 21.75
C GLY A 86 -13.42 4.26 21.23
N ASP A 87 -12.58 3.41 21.82
CA ASP A 87 -11.17 3.22 21.46
C ASP A 87 -10.95 2.04 20.49
N HIS A 88 -12.01 1.53 19.89
CA HIS A 88 -11.97 0.50 18.85
C HIS A 88 -12.61 0.98 17.55
N ALA A 89 -12.14 0.46 16.42
CA ALA A 89 -12.78 0.70 15.14
C ALA A 89 -12.67 -0.53 14.23
N ALA A 90 -13.57 -0.66 13.28
CA ALA A 90 -13.50 -1.62 12.19
C ALA A 90 -13.58 -0.89 10.85
N SER A 91 -12.92 -1.41 9.83
CA SER A 91 -13.09 -0.88 8.48
C SER A 91 -13.19 -1.98 7.41
N GLU A 92 -13.92 -1.65 6.36
CA GLU A 92 -13.78 -2.29 5.04
C GLU A 92 -13.20 -1.24 4.10
N SER A 93 -12.10 -1.58 3.44
CA SER A 93 -11.50 -0.72 2.41
C SER A 93 -11.24 -1.52 1.14
N TYR A 94 -11.74 -1.04 0.02
CA TYR A 94 -11.50 -1.66 -1.28
C TYR A 94 -10.07 -1.34 -1.73
N LEU A 95 -9.29 -2.37 -1.99
CA LEU A 95 -7.92 -2.29 -2.48
C LEU A 95 -7.93 -2.42 -4.00
N TYR A 96 -7.21 -1.52 -4.66
CA TYR A 96 -6.73 -1.70 -6.02
C TYR A 96 -5.24 -1.42 -6.05
N SER A 97 -4.42 -2.41 -6.38
CA SER A 97 -2.99 -2.22 -6.58
C SER A 97 -2.58 -2.45 -8.03
N ALA A 98 -1.63 -1.64 -8.48
CA ALA A 98 -0.98 -1.79 -9.77
C ALA A 98 0.53 -1.72 -9.55
N CYS A 99 1.23 -2.79 -9.89
CA CYS A 99 2.66 -2.93 -9.67
C CYS A 99 3.36 -3.36 -10.95
N ARG A 100 4.56 -2.82 -11.16
CA ARG A 100 5.45 -3.24 -12.24
C ARG A 100 6.36 -4.33 -11.72
N VAL A 101 6.20 -5.53 -12.27
CA VAL A 101 6.98 -6.72 -11.92
C VAL A 101 8.41 -6.52 -12.38
N ARG A 102 9.35 -6.87 -11.52
CA ARG A 102 10.78 -6.81 -11.78
C ARG A 102 11.18 -7.84 -12.84
N ASN A 103 12.10 -7.46 -13.71
CA ASN A 103 12.69 -8.37 -14.70
C ASN A 103 13.22 -9.64 -14.01
N GLY A 104 12.95 -10.79 -14.61
CA GLY A 104 13.33 -12.11 -14.10
C GLY A 104 12.38 -12.68 -13.04
N MET A 105 11.44 -11.89 -12.51
CA MET A 105 10.52 -12.33 -11.45
C MET A 105 9.15 -12.76 -11.97
N ALA A 106 8.89 -12.58 -13.27
CA ALA A 106 7.58 -12.85 -13.87
C ALA A 106 7.10 -14.30 -13.71
N GLU A 107 7.99 -15.29 -13.92
CA GLU A 107 7.61 -16.71 -13.78
C GLU A 107 7.33 -17.09 -12.33
N ASP A 108 8.19 -16.67 -11.41
CA ASP A 108 8.06 -16.92 -9.97
C ASP A 108 6.76 -16.30 -9.43
N MET A 109 6.45 -15.08 -9.86
CA MET A 109 5.32 -14.31 -9.34
C MET A 109 3.98 -14.64 -10.03
N LEU A 110 3.96 -14.74 -11.36
CA LEU A 110 2.72 -14.86 -12.15
C LEU A 110 2.45 -16.30 -12.62
N GLY A 111 3.40 -17.19 -12.39
CA GLY A 111 3.32 -18.61 -12.71
C GLY A 111 3.68 -18.94 -14.17
N SER A 112 4.06 -20.20 -14.37
CA SER A 112 4.54 -20.72 -15.66
C SER A 112 3.52 -20.62 -16.79
N ARG A 113 2.22 -20.67 -16.49
CA ARG A 113 1.16 -20.49 -17.49
C ARG A 113 1.18 -19.08 -18.09
N TYR A 114 1.29 -18.05 -17.25
CA TYR A 114 1.42 -16.68 -17.72
C TYR A 114 2.72 -16.54 -18.52
N PHE A 115 3.83 -16.99 -17.93
CA PHE A 115 5.15 -16.86 -18.52
C PHE A 115 5.23 -17.44 -19.94
N GLY A 116 4.81 -18.69 -20.12
CA GLY A 116 4.85 -19.34 -21.44
C GLY A 116 3.89 -18.75 -22.48
N GLN A 117 2.82 -18.06 -22.06
CA GLN A 117 1.80 -17.55 -22.98
C GLN A 117 1.92 -16.06 -23.28
N LEU A 118 2.40 -15.25 -22.34
CA LEU A 118 2.28 -13.79 -22.38
C LEU A 118 3.57 -13.04 -22.07
N ALA A 119 4.53 -13.62 -21.34
CA ALA A 119 5.71 -12.88 -20.92
C ALA A 119 6.54 -12.37 -22.11
N GLY A 120 7.06 -11.15 -21.97
CA GLY A 120 7.90 -10.49 -22.97
C GLY A 120 7.20 -10.13 -24.28
N LYS A 121 5.87 -10.26 -24.37
CA LYS A 121 5.10 -9.93 -25.59
C LYS A 121 4.64 -8.47 -25.68
N GLY A 122 5.01 -7.65 -24.71
CA GLY A 122 4.68 -6.23 -24.65
C GLY A 122 5.73 -5.35 -25.32
N LEU A 123 5.50 -4.03 -25.29
CA LEU A 123 6.46 -3.03 -25.79
C LEU A 123 7.66 -2.83 -24.86
N ASP A 124 7.53 -3.22 -23.59
CA ASP A 124 8.59 -3.27 -22.58
C ASP A 124 8.77 -4.75 -22.18
N PRO A 125 9.57 -5.52 -22.94
CA PRO A 125 9.63 -6.98 -22.83
C PRO A 125 10.30 -7.48 -21.54
N ASP A 126 10.97 -6.59 -20.82
CA ASP A 126 11.68 -6.89 -19.58
C ASP A 126 10.76 -6.83 -18.34
N HIS A 127 9.54 -6.34 -18.49
CA HIS A 127 8.64 -6.11 -17.36
C HIS A 127 7.21 -6.54 -17.66
N GLU A 128 6.51 -6.85 -16.58
CA GLU A 128 5.09 -7.23 -16.60
C GLU A 128 4.32 -6.30 -15.66
N MET A 129 3.03 -6.17 -15.89
CA MET A 129 2.13 -5.46 -14.98
C MET A 129 1.31 -6.47 -14.18
N PHE A 130 1.29 -6.29 -12.86
CA PHE A 130 0.42 -7.01 -11.95
C PHE A 130 -0.62 -6.05 -11.36
N VAL A 131 -1.88 -6.42 -11.49
CA VAL A 131 -3.00 -5.73 -10.85
C VAL A 131 -3.67 -6.70 -9.89
N MET A 132 -3.94 -6.23 -8.68
CA MET A 132 -4.74 -6.94 -7.69
C MET A 132 -5.91 -6.05 -7.28
N ALA A 133 -7.09 -6.66 -7.13
CA ALA A 133 -8.21 -6.03 -6.47
C ALA A 133 -8.71 -6.92 -5.34
N GLY A 134 -9.17 -6.28 -4.28
CA GLY A 134 -9.62 -6.98 -3.09
C GLY A 134 -10.14 -6.03 -2.04
N ARG A 135 -10.15 -6.50 -0.80
CA ARG A 135 -10.58 -5.73 0.36
C ARG A 135 -9.63 -5.94 1.53
N TYR A 136 -9.33 -4.85 2.23
CA TYR A 136 -8.79 -4.89 3.59
C TYR A 136 -9.96 -4.88 4.57
N LEU A 137 -9.97 -5.88 5.46
CA LEU A 137 -10.89 -5.96 6.58
C LEU A 137 -10.07 -5.77 7.86
N ASP A 138 -10.22 -4.60 8.47
CA ASP A 138 -9.34 -4.16 9.54
C ASP A 138 -10.08 -4.01 10.87
N ARG A 139 -9.36 -4.31 11.95
CA ARG A 139 -9.70 -3.91 13.32
C ARG A 139 -8.59 -3.01 13.84
N PHE A 140 -8.99 -1.87 14.39
CA PHE A 140 -8.11 -0.89 14.98
C PHE A 140 -8.33 -0.83 16.48
N GLU A 141 -7.28 -0.44 17.17
CA GLU A 141 -7.33 -0.09 18.58
C GLU A 141 -6.60 1.22 18.77
N LYS A 142 -7.15 2.07 19.63
CA LYS A 142 -6.53 3.30 20.07
C LYS A 142 -5.80 3.06 21.39
N ARG A 143 -4.51 3.33 21.44
CA ARG A 143 -3.71 3.29 22.69
C ARG A 143 -2.94 4.59 22.81
N ASP A 144 -2.96 5.18 24.00
CA ASP A 144 -2.26 6.43 24.31
C ASP A 144 -2.53 7.59 23.32
N GLY A 145 -3.75 7.64 22.77
CA GLY A 145 -4.15 8.67 21.80
C GLY A 145 -3.94 8.31 20.34
N GLU A 146 -3.25 7.22 20.03
CA GLU A 146 -2.89 6.82 18.67
C GLU A 146 -3.73 5.65 18.18
N TRP A 147 -4.22 5.74 16.94
CA TRP A 147 -4.86 4.62 16.24
C TRP A 147 -3.84 3.83 15.43
N ARG A 148 -3.88 2.50 15.53
CA ARG A 148 -3.14 1.58 14.66
C ARG A 148 -3.96 0.33 14.37
N ILE A 149 -3.58 -0.40 13.32
CA ILE A 149 -4.16 -1.69 12.98
C ILE A 149 -3.75 -2.70 14.06
N LEU A 150 -4.74 -3.28 14.73
CA LEU A 150 -4.55 -4.44 15.61
C LEU A 150 -4.68 -5.74 14.83
N ARG A 151 -5.57 -5.77 13.82
CA ARG A 151 -5.74 -6.95 12.97
C ARG A 151 -6.11 -6.56 11.55
N ARG A 152 -5.46 -7.15 10.56
CA ARG A 152 -5.83 -7.06 9.15
C ARG A 152 -6.10 -8.43 8.56
N MET A 153 -7.13 -8.53 7.74
CA MET A 153 -7.34 -9.64 6.81
C MET A 153 -7.45 -9.09 5.40
N VAL A 154 -6.65 -9.65 4.50
CA VAL A 154 -6.73 -9.34 3.07
C VAL A 154 -7.60 -10.36 2.38
N VAL A 155 -8.68 -9.87 1.77
CA VAL A 155 -9.52 -10.65 0.89
C VAL A 155 -9.13 -10.33 -0.54
N MET A 156 -8.45 -11.27 -1.19
CA MET A 156 -8.14 -11.17 -2.62
C MET A 156 -9.38 -11.58 -3.42
N ASP A 157 -9.96 -10.64 -4.16
CA ASP A 157 -11.15 -10.91 -4.97
C ASP A 157 -10.75 -11.37 -6.37
N TRP A 158 -9.80 -10.68 -7.01
CA TRP A 158 -9.23 -11.09 -8.30
C TRP A 158 -7.88 -10.41 -8.56
N ASN A 159 -7.12 -10.96 -9.52
CA ASN A 159 -5.98 -10.30 -10.12
C ASN A 159 -6.07 -10.31 -11.64
N ALA A 160 -5.33 -9.41 -12.25
CA ALA A 160 -5.10 -9.39 -13.68
C ALA A 160 -3.64 -9.06 -13.96
N SER A 161 -3.03 -9.78 -14.89
CA SER A 161 -1.62 -9.59 -15.24
C SER A 161 -1.46 -9.52 -16.75
N HIS A 162 -0.62 -8.61 -17.22
CA HIS A 162 -0.45 -8.35 -18.64
C HIS A 162 0.95 -7.85 -18.96
N ALA A 163 1.37 -8.06 -20.21
CA ALA A 163 2.63 -7.56 -20.71
C ALA A 163 2.73 -6.03 -20.60
N SER A 164 3.88 -5.53 -20.16
CA SER A 164 4.12 -4.11 -20.07
C SER A 164 4.15 -3.48 -21.47
N ASN A 165 3.37 -2.42 -21.64
CA ASN A 165 3.37 -1.61 -22.87
C ASN A 165 3.93 -0.21 -22.61
N GLN A 166 4.80 -0.09 -21.60
CA GLN A 166 5.41 1.18 -21.23
C GLN A 166 6.33 1.68 -22.34
N ILE A 167 6.25 2.98 -22.63
CA ILE A 167 7.19 3.70 -23.49
C ILE A 167 7.59 4.97 -22.75
N LEU A 168 8.87 5.12 -22.42
CA LEU A 168 9.39 6.28 -21.67
C LEU A 168 10.25 7.20 -22.52
N ASP A 169 10.67 6.74 -23.70
CA ASP A 169 11.69 7.34 -24.54
C ASP A 169 11.14 7.86 -25.87
N GLN A 170 9.81 7.98 -26.01
CA GLN A 170 9.17 8.51 -27.22
C GLN A 170 8.02 9.47 -26.89
N GLY A 171 7.83 10.47 -27.76
CA GLY A 171 6.68 11.38 -27.73
C GLY A 171 6.62 12.18 -26.42
N MET A 172 5.41 12.40 -25.89
CA MET A 172 5.22 13.17 -24.65
C MET A 172 5.88 12.49 -23.44
N ASN A 173 6.07 11.17 -23.47
CA ASN A 173 6.63 10.43 -22.34
C ASN A 173 8.12 10.73 -22.12
N GLU A 174 8.86 11.19 -23.16
CA GLU A 174 10.23 11.69 -23.00
C GLU A 174 10.34 12.84 -21.99
N THR A 175 9.27 13.64 -21.88
CA THR A 175 9.18 14.78 -20.96
C THR A 175 8.60 14.43 -19.59
N LEU A 176 7.93 13.28 -19.46
CA LEU A 176 7.26 12.82 -18.23
C LEU A 176 8.07 11.68 -17.58
N ARG A 177 9.32 11.97 -17.25
CA ARG A 177 10.24 10.97 -16.68
C ARG A 177 9.74 10.49 -15.31
N PRO A 178 9.61 9.17 -15.08
CA PRO A 178 9.35 8.63 -13.75
C PRO A 178 10.54 8.93 -12.82
N ILE A 179 10.27 9.61 -11.70
CA ILE A 179 11.28 9.97 -10.68
C ILE A 179 10.91 9.48 -9.27
N GLY A 180 9.90 8.62 -9.17
CA GLY A 180 9.57 7.95 -7.92
C GLY A 180 10.63 6.90 -7.58
N GLU A 181 10.94 6.75 -6.30
CA GLU A 181 11.97 5.84 -5.82
C GLU A 181 11.50 5.16 -4.53
N TRP A 182 12.10 4.01 -4.22
CA TRP A 182 11.94 3.41 -2.89
C TRP A 182 12.63 4.27 -1.82
N GLY A 183 12.10 4.22 -0.61
CA GLY A 183 12.62 4.87 0.57
C GLY A 183 12.53 6.40 0.52
N LYS A 184 13.40 7.05 1.30
CA LYS A 184 13.39 8.51 1.49
C LYS A 184 13.86 9.31 0.25
N GLY A 185 14.27 8.64 -0.83
CA GLY A 185 14.58 9.27 -2.12
C GLY A 185 13.35 9.77 -2.87
N ASP A 186 12.16 9.23 -2.56
CA ASP A 186 10.90 9.65 -3.19
C ASP A 186 10.65 11.16 -3.00
N PRO A 187 10.28 11.90 -4.06
CA PRO A 187 10.00 13.34 -3.98
C PRO A 187 9.00 13.75 -2.89
N VAL A 188 8.10 12.85 -2.46
CA VAL A 188 7.10 13.14 -1.43
C VAL A 188 7.71 13.52 -0.08
N TYR A 189 8.92 13.03 0.23
CA TYR A 189 9.61 13.37 1.48
C TYR A 189 10.22 14.78 1.45
N ARG A 190 10.41 15.35 0.25
CA ARG A 190 10.82 16.75 0.08
C ARG A 190 9.64 17.72 0.18
N ILE A 191 8.40 17.26 -0.02
CA ILE A 191 7.22 18.13 0.13
C ILE A 191 7.05 18.60 1.58
N ALA A 192 7.46 17.79 2.57
CA ALA A 192 7.39 18.20 3.97
C ALA A 192 8.20 19.49 4.26
N SER A 193 9.34 19.66 3.58
CA SER A 193 10.20 20.85 3.75
C SER A 193 9.53 22.15 3.28
N TYR A 194 8.54 22.05 2.37
CA TYR A 194 7.71 23.18 1.93
C TYR A 194 6.87 23.76 3.08
N LEU A 195 6.36 22.90 3.98
CA LEU A 195 5.58 23.35 5.15
C LEU A 195 6.49 23.88 6.27
N GLU A 196 7.74 23.42 6.32
CA GLU A 196 8.76 23.85 7.28
C GLU A 196 9.45 25.17 6.87
N GLY A 197 9.09 25.77 5.73
CA GLY A 197 9.56 27.09 5.31
C GLY A 197 11.00 27.11 4.77
N THR A 198 11.58 25.96 4.42
CA THR A 198 12.86 25.93 3.69
C THR A 198 12.60 26.13 2.20
N ASN A 199 12.49 27.40 1.80
CA ASN A 199 12.82 27.81 0.44
C ASN A 199 14.31 27.49 0.21
N ALA A 200 14.58 26.44 -0.55
CA ALA A 200 15.83 26.31 -1.28
C ALA A 200 15.61 26.84 -2.71
#